data_AF-A0A133ZYL5-F1
#
_entry.id   AF-A0A133ZYL5-F1
#
_cell.length_a   1.000
_cell.length_b   1.000
_cell.length_c   1.000
_cell.angle_alpha   90.00
_cell.angle_beta   90.00
_cell.angle_gamma   90.00
#
_symmetry.space_group_name_H-M   'P 1'
#
loop_
_entity.id
_entity.type
_entity.pdbx_description
1 polymer ?
#
loop_
_entity_poly.entity_id
_entity_poly.type
_entity_poly.pdbx_seq_one_letter_code
_entity_poly.pdbx_strand_id
1 'polypeptide(L)'
;MSLLGNILWLIFGGFISGISWILAGCLCCITVIGIPLGLQCFKFAGLAFCPFGKQVIYGGGGFSFLANIIWLIFIGIEMAFAHAVVGILLCITIIGIPFGKQFFKLAKLSLMPFGATVI
;
A
#
# COMPACT_ATOMS: atom_id res chain seq x y z
N MET A 1 18.03 9.87 4.69
CA MET A 1 18.15 9.13 3.41
C MET A 1 16.77 8.79 2.81
N SER A 2 15.77 9.66 2.92
CA SER A 2 14.42 9.42 2.38
C SER A 2 14.23 9.99 0.98
N LEU A 3 14.87 11.12 0.67
CA LEU A 3 14.63 11.87 -0.56
C LEU A 3 15.23 11.18 -1.80
N LEU A 4 16.50 10.77 -1.74
CA LEU A 4 17.15 10.04 -2.83
C LEU A 4 16.47 8.68 -3.11
N GLY A 5 16.11 7.96 -2.04
CA GLY A 5 15.39 6.70 -2.11
C GLY A 5 14.00 6.86 -2.72
N ASN A 6 13.25 7.90 -2.33
CA ASN A 6 11.94 8.20 -2.92
C ASN A 6 12.03 8.62 -4.39
N ILE A 7 13.07 9.36 -4.80
CA ILE A 7 13.28 9.72 -6.22
C ILE A 7 13.51 8.46 -7.05
N LEU A 8 14.45 7.60 -6.64
CA LEU A 8 14.69 6.33 -7.33
C LEU A 8 13.45 5.45 -7.33
N TRP A 9 12.74 5.38 -6.19
CA TRP A 9 11.51 4.61 -6.05
C TRP A 9 10.45 5.05 -7.04
N LEU A 10 10.22 6.36 -7.18
CA LEU A 10 9.22 6.89 -8.10
C LEU A 10 9.47 6.41 -9.54
N ILE A 11 10.75 6.35 -9.95
CA ILE A 11 11.17 5.92 -11.29
C ILE A 11 11.05 4.39 -11.47
N PHE A 12 11.46 3.61 -10.46
CA PHE A 12 11.56 2.14 -10.58
C PHE A 12 10.26 1.36 -10.31
N GLY A 13 9.19 2.01 -9.83
CA GLY A 13 7.90 1.33 -9.62
C GLY A 13 6.96 1.97 -8.62
N GLY A 14 7.44 2.94 -7.86
CA GLY A 14 6.67 3.72 -6.90
C GLY A 14 5.54 4.53 -7.51
N PHE A 15 5.73 5.04 -8.73
CA PHE A 15 4.68 5.75 -9.44
C PHE A 15 3.51 4.82 -9.79
N ILE A 16 3.81 3.64 -10.34
CA ILE A 16 2.81 2.60 -10.64
C ILE A 16 2.09 2.17 -9.36
N SER A 17 2.85 1.95 -8.28
CA SER A 17 2.28 1.59 -6.99
C SER A 17 1.37 2.69 -6.43
N GLY A 18 1.76 3.96 -6.51
CA GLY A 18 0.90 5.06 -6.05
C GLY A 18 -0.40 5.14 -6.83
N ILE A 19 -0.33 4.94 -8.15
CA ILE A 19 -1.51 4.92 -9.02
C ILE A 19 -2.43 3.73 -8.69
N SER A 20 -1.89 2.54 -8.41
CA SER A 20 -2.72 1.38 -8.06
C SER A 20 -3.54 1.63 -6.80
N TRP A 21 -2.98 2.32 -5.80
CA TRP A 21 -3.70 2.73 -4.59
C TRP A 21 -4.77 3.81 -4.86
N ILE A 22 -4.49 4.76 -5.77
CA ILE A 22 -5.50 5.74 -6.20
C ILE A 22 -6.65 5.05 -6.94
N LEU A 23 -6.34 4.16 -7.88
CA LEU A 23 -7.35 3.42 -8.64
C LEU A 23 -8.22 2.54 -7.74
N ALA A 24 -7.60 1.82 -6.81
CA ALA A 24 -8.33 1.05 -5.80
C ALA A 24 -9.23 1.96 -4.92
N GLY A 25 -8.73 3.14 -4.55
CA GLY A 25 -9.50 4.14 -3.83
C GLY A 25 -10.71 4.63 -4.62
N CYS A 26 -10.53 4.98 -5.90
CA CYS A 26 -11.61 5.35 -6.81
C CYS A 26 -12.64 4.23 -6.96
N LEU A 27 -12.18 2.98 -7.12
CA LEU A 27 -13.07 1.80 -7.25
C LEU A 27 -13.94 1.62 -6.00
N CYS A 28 -13.35 1.77 -4.81
CA CYS A 28 -14.11 1.74 -3.56
C CYS A 28 -15.14 2.87 -3.48
N CYS A 29 -14.79 4.08 -3.93
CA CYS A 29 -15.67 5.25 -3.92
C CYS A 29 -16.88 5.12 -4.87
N ILE A 30 -16.91 4.16 -5.81
CA ILE A 30 -18.09 3.91 -6.65
C ILE A 30 -19.29 3.50 -5.81
N THR A 31 -19.04 2.83 -4.69
CA THR A 31 -20.10 2.43 -3.76
C THR A 31 -20.20 3.44 -2.62
N VAL A 32 -21.42 3.85 -2.24
CA VAL A 32 -21.66 4.77 -1.11
C VAL A 32 -21.03 4.23 0.18
N ILE A 33 -21.06 2.90 0.37
CA ILE A 33 -20.48 2.20 1.52
C ILE A 33 -18.95 2.18 1.47
N GLY A 34 -18.35 2.17 0.28
CA GLY A 34 -16.91 2.11 0.07
C GLY A 34 -16.20 3.46 0.05
N ILE A 35 -16.91 4.60 0.05
CA ILE A 35 -16.32 5.95 0.19
C ILE A 35 -15.34 6.08 1.38
N PRO A 36 -15.70 5.68 2.63
CA PRO A 36 -14.75 5.73 3.75
C PRO A 36 -13.54 4.81 3.54
N LEU A 37 -13.74 3.69 2.82
CA LEU A 37 -12.70 2.74 2.43
C LEU A 37 -11.71 3.41 1.46
N GLY A 38 -12.23 4.03 0.40
CA GLY A 38 -11.44 4.69 -0.64
C GLY A 38 -10.66 5.89 -0.12
N LEU A 39 -11.22 6.64 0.85
CA LEU A 39 -10.52 7.74 1.50
C LEU A 39 -9.24 7.29 2.22
N GLN A 40 -9.23 6.07 2.78
CA GLN A 40 -8.02 5.49 3.37
C GLN A 40 -7.01 5.07 2.30
N CYS A 41 -7.47 4.50 1.19
CA CYS A 41 -6.61 4.15 0.06
C CYS A 41 -5.86 5.37 -0.49
N PHE A 42 -6.51 6.54 -0.58
CA PHE A 42 -5.85 7.78 -1.02
C PHE A 42 -4.76 8.25 -0.04
N LYS A 43 -4.94 8.04 1.28
CA LYS A 43 -3.87 8.32 2.25
C LYS A 43 -2.68 7.38 2.06
N PHE A 44 -2.95 6.10 1.82
CA PHE A 44 -1.89 5.11 1.59
C PHE A 44 -1.23 5.24 0.22
N ALA A 45 -1.90 5.83 -0.78
CA ALA A 45 -1.28 6.22 -2.03
C ALA A 45 -0.10 7.18 -1.79
N GLY A 46 -0.24 8.13 -0.85
CA GLY A 46 0.87 9.01 -0.45
C GLY A 46 2.09 8.25 0.09
N LEU A 47 1.86 7.20 0.89
CA LEU A 47 2.92 6.31 1.34
C LEU A 47 3.48 5.45 0.19
N ALA A 48 2.64 5.01 -0.75
CA ALA A 48 3.08 4.27 -1.92
C ALA A 48 3.94 5.11 -2.88
N PHE A 49 3.71 6.43 -2.98
CA PHE A 49 4.60 7.33 -3.72
C PHE A 49 5.92 7.59 -2.99
N CYS A 50 5.89 7.72 -1.67
CA CYS A 50 7.04 8.11 -0.85
C CYS A 50 7.21 7.21 0.38
N PRO A 51 7.62 5.94 0.22
CA PRO A 51 7.61 4.97 1.32
C PRO A 51 8.86 5.05 2.20
N PHE A 52 9.96 5.63 1.70
CA PHE A 52 11.22 5.73 2.44
C PHE A 52 11.15 6.78 3.54
N GLY A 53 11.60 6.40 4.74
CA GLY A 53 11.54 7.25 5.94
C GLY A 53 10.17 7.29 6.60
N LYS A 54 9.19 6.51 6.11
CA LYS A 54 7.88 6.33 6.74
C LYS A 54 7.79 5.00 7.44
N GLN A 55 7.01 4.91 8.52
CA GLN A 55 6.68 3.64 9.16
C GLN A 55 5.16 3.47 9.25
N VAL A 56 4.72 2.22 9.17
CA VAL A 56 3.30 1.85 9.31
C VAL A 56 3.13 1.22 10.68
N ILE A 57 2.42 1.90 11.57
CA ILE A 57 2.01 1.36 12.86
C ILE A 57 0.61 0.79 12.69
N TYR A 58 0.45 -0.49 12.98
CA TYR A 58 -0.85 -1.15 12.95
C TYR A 58 -1.52 -0.97 14.31
N GLY A 59 -2.74 -0.44 14.31
CA GLY A 59 -3.61 -0.32 15.46
C GLY A 59 -5.07 -0.48 15.04
N GLY A 60 -5.98 -0.02 15.88
CA GLY A 60 -7.42 -0.02 15.59
C GLY A 60 -8.24 -0.83 16.59
N GLY A 61 -9.57 -0.68 16.49
CA GLY A 61 -10.56 -1.39 17.32
C GLY A 61 -11.40 -2.37 16.50
N GLY A 62 -12.47 -2.91 17.10
CA GLY A 62 -13.34 -3.91 16.45
C GLY A 62 -13.91 -3.47 15.10
N PHE A 63 -14.18 -2.18 14.91
CA PHE A 63 -14.65 -1.63 13.63
C PHE A 63 -13.58 -1.72 12.51
N SER A 64 -12.31 -1.48 12.84
CA SER A 64 -11.20 -1.61 11.89
C SER A 64 -11.00 -3.05 11.45
N PHE A 65 -11.22 -4.02 12.35
CA PHE A 65 -11.17 -5.43 12.04
C PHE A 65 -12.24 -5.84 11.02
N LEU A 66 -13.50 -5.41 11.22
CA LEU A 66 -14.60 -5.66 10.27
C LEU A 66 -14.33 -5.05 8.89
N ALA A 67 -13.86 -3.80 8.86
CA ALA A 67 -13.50 -3.12 7.62
C ALA A 67 -12.34 -3.83 6.88
N ASN A 68 -11.34 -4.32 7.62
CA ASN A 68 -10.25 -5.11 7.05
C ASN A 68 -10.77 -6.42 6.43
N ILE A 69 -11.72 -7.13 7.06
CA ILE A 69 -12.31 -8.35 6.48
C ILE A 69 -12.98 -8.06 5.14
N ILE A 70 -13.85 -7.04 5.09
CA ILE A 70 -14.55 -6.65 3.87
C ILE A 70 -13.52 -6.30 2.78
N TRP A 71 -12.53 -5.47 3.12
CA TRP A 71 -11.47 -5.09 2.22
C TRP A 71 -10.69 -6.29 1.67
N LEU A 72 -10.31 -7.23 2.53
CA LEU A 72 -9.49 -8.41 2.18
C LEU A 72 -10.17 -9.24 1.09
N ILE A 73 -11.49 -9.42 1.19
CA ILE A 73 -12.28 -10.22 0.25
C ILE A 73 -12.38 -9.57 -1.13
N PHE A 74 -12.53 -8.24 -1.19
CA PHE A 74 -12.77 -7.55 -2.47
C PHE A 74 -11.50 -7.10 -3.19
N ILE A 75 -10.53 -6.54 -2.46
CA ILE A 75 -9.37 -5.84 -3.06
C ILE A 75 -8.05 -6.19 -2.36
N GLY A 76 -8.08 -6.43 -1.05
CA GLY A 76 -6.88 -6.52 -0.23
C GLY A 76 -5.94 -7.67 -0.59
N ILE A 77 -6.46 -8.88 -0.87
CA ILE A 77 -5.64 -10.02 -1.28
C ILE A 77 -4.98 -9.76 -2.63
N GLU A 78 -5.76 -9.32 -3.62
CA GLU A 78 -5.27 -9.04 -4.97
C GLU A 78 -4.15 -8.00 -4.95
N MET A 79 -4.35 -6.90 -4.21
CA MET A 79 -3.33 -5.86 -4.10
C MET A 79 -2.10 -6.33 -3.32
N ALA A 80 -2.29 -7.08 -2.23
CA ALA A 80 -1.19 -7.65 -1.46
C ALA A 80 -0.35 -8.62 -2.31
N PHE A 81 -1.01 -9.46 -3.09
CA PHE A 81 -0.37 -10.41 -4.00
C PHE A 81 0.41 -9.69 -5.09
N ALA A 82 -0.19 -8.71 -5.76
CA ALA A 82 0.49 -7.91 -6.78
C ALA A 82 1.76 -7.24 -6.23
N HIS A 83 1.68 -6.62 -5.05
CA HIS A 83 2.84 -6.03 -4.39
C HIS A 83 3.88 -7.07 -3.96
N ALA A 84 3.45 -8.25 -3.47
CA ALA A 84 4.37 -9.32 -3.10
C ALA A 84 5.14 -9.87 -4.30
N VAL A 85 4.48 -10.10 -5.44
CA VAL A 85 5.11 -10.59 -6.68
C VAL A 85 6.15 -9.60 -7.19
N VAL A 86 5.80 -8.31 -7.26
CA VAL A 86 6.76 -7.26 -7.66
C VAL A 86 7.92 -7.15 -6.67
N GLY A 87 7.63 -7.29 -5.37
CA GLY A 87 8.66 -7.32 -4.32
C GLY A 87 9.65 -8.46 -4.49
N ILE A 88 9.16 -9.68 -4.79
CA ILE A 88 10.00 -10.85 -5.06
C ILE A 88 10.84 -10.63 -6.31
N LEU A 89 10.25 -10.15 -7.40
CA LEU A 89 10.97 -9.88 -8.65
C LEU A 89 12.13 -8.89 -8.45
N LEU A 90 11.91 -7.82 -7.69
CA LEU A 90 12.96 -6.84 -7.40
C LEU A 90 14.07 -7.44 -6.52
N CYS A 91 13.73 -8.33 -5.59
CA CYS A 91 14.70 -9.02 -4.74
C CYS A 91 15.60 -10.01 -5.48
N ILE A 92 15.29 -10.39 -6.73
CA ILE A 92 16.19 -11.21 -7.56
C ILE A 92 17.49 -10.44 -7.85
N THR A 93 17.44 -9.12 -7.88
CA THR A 93 18.62 -8.26 -8.08
C THR A 93 19.13 -7.70 -6.75
N ILE A 94 20.44 -7.71 -6.53
CA ILE A 94 21.06 -7.16 -5.29
C ILE A 94 20.67 -5.68 -5.11
N ILE A 95 20.64 -4.91 -6.20
CA ILE A 95 20.28 -3.48 -6.20
C ILE A 95 18.78 -3.27 -5.90
N GLY A 96 17.92 -4.23 -6.28
CA GLY A 96 16.47 -4.14 -6.12
C GLY A 96 15.95 -4.51 -4.73
N ILE A 97 16.73 -5.22 -3.90
CA ILE A 97 16.38 -5.59 -2.52
C ILE A 97 15.80 -4.43 -1.69
N PRO A 98 16.39 -3.21 -1.63
CA PRO A 98 15.82 -2.10 -0.87
C PRO A 98 14.42 -1.67 -1.38
N PHE A 99 14.16 -1.78 -2.68
CA PHE A 99 12.86 -1.49 -3.29
C PHE A 99 11.87 -2.63 -3.02
N GLY A 100 12.30 -3.89 -3.13
CA GLY A 100 11.48 -5.06 -2.81
C GLY A 100 10.95 -5.02 -1.37
N LYS A 101 11.77 -4.56 -0.41
CA LYS A 101 11.34 -4.34 0.98
C LYS A 101 10.19 -3.32 1.10
N GLN A 102 10.16 -2.26 0.29
CA GLN A 102 9.04 -1.31 0.29
C GLN A 102 7.78 -1.92 -0.32
N PHE A 103 7.91 -2.73 -1.38
CA PHE A 103 6.78 -3.48 -1.92
C PHE A 103 6.19 -4.47 -0.91
N PHE A 104 7.02 -5.20 -0.15
CA PHE A 104 6.50 -6.06 0.92
C PHE A 104 5.82 -5.29 2.05
N LYS A 105 6.31 -4.09 2.37
CA LYS A 105 5.65 -3.19 3.32
C LYS A 105 4.27 -2.76 2.83
N LEU A 106 4.14 -2.44 1.54
CA LEU A 106 2.86 -2.12 0.89
C LEU A 106 1.94 -3.35 0.80
N ALA A 107 2.50 -4.54 0.56
CA ALA A 107 1.76 -5.78 0.56
C ALA A 107 1.15 -6.07 1.95
N LYS A 108 1.95 -5.93 3.02
CA LYS A 108 1.47 -6.08 4.40
C LYS A 108 0.39 -5.06 4.73
N LEU A 109 0.58 -3.80 4.31
CA LEU A 109 -0.41 -2.75 4.49
C LEU A 109 -1.72 -3.04 3.73
N SER A 110 -1.64 -3.65 2.54
CA SER A 110 -2.79 -4.04 1.74
C SER A 110 -3.65 -5.12 2.41
N LEU A 111 -3.07 -5.95 3.28
CA LEU A 111 -3.83 -6.95 4.04
C LEU A 111 -4.65 -6.31 5.15
N MET A 112 -4.09 -5.33 5.86
CA MET A 112 -4.75 -4.68 7.01
C MET A 112 -4.55 -3.16 6.98
N PRO A 113 -5.18 -2.44 6.05
CA PRO A 113 -5.01 -0.99 5.94
C PRO A 113 -5.81 -0.23 7.02
N PHE A 114 -6.92 -0.78 7.52
CA PHE A 114 -7.77 -0.09 8.49
C PHE A 114 -7.17 -0.15 9.89
N GLY A 115 -7.08 1.02 10.53
CA GLY A 115 -6.43 1.19 11.82
C GLY A 115 -4.90 1.36 11.74
N ALA A 116 -4.33 1.30 10.53
CA ALA A 116 -2.92 1.59 10.30
C ALA A 116 -2.66 3.10 10.21
N THR A 117 -1.62 3.57 10.89
CA THR A 117 -1.18 4.97 10.88
C THR A 117 0.22 5.06 10.27
N VAL A 118 0.41 6.05 9.40
CA VAL A 118 1.71 6.36 8.79
C VAL A 118 2.38 7.49 9.56
N ILE A 119 3.58 7.22 10.08
CA ILE A 119 4.47 8.21 10.73
C ILE A 119 5.68 8.49 9.84
#